data_AF-A0A0K8RHI8-F1
#
_entry.id   AF-A0A0K8RHI8-F1
#
_cell.length_a   1.000
_cell.length_b   1.000
_cell.length_c   1.000
_cell.angle_alpha   90.00
_cell.angle_beta   90.00
_cell.angle_gamma   90.00
#
_symmetry.space_group_name_H-M   'P 1'
#
loop_
_entity.id
_entity.type
_entity.pdbx_description
1 polymer ?
#
loop_
_entity_poly.entity_id
_entity_poly.type
_entity_poly.pdbx_seq_one_letter_code
_entity_poly.pdbx_strand_id
1 'polypeptide(L)'
;MIALTGALTFILFAGSFGIENNFDKYYLNNGSDVKTITIAFALAGFQQKDATFSSNVGQWIDDAKDQAQLELSEKLGVKITFEYTHIIVAPEAISKEISYRIREGQVHAPTILQFIKDTYRNSLKPDVLCVITRSKFYYGHLSNQIGFSLYTTLCEDMVPIILTFNSEIEDDVPATATRLSNLVFNSVDEQKWKSTNPRSNYFNGCNIRHRSKGDQDRNPDTYYVLPFHEDEYYG
;
A
#
# COMPACT_ATOMS: atom_id res chain seq x y z
N MET A 1 0.96 -51.32 -41.17
CA MET A 1 1.64 -50.06 -40.77
C MET A 1 0.73 -49.38 -39.77
N ILE A 2 1.18 -49.26 -38.53
CA ILE A 2 0.43 -48.73 -37.39
C ILE A 2 0.44 -47.20 -37.49
N ALA A 3 -0.71 -46.55 -37.31
CA ALA A 3 -0.78 -45.13 -36.99
C ALA A 3 -1.93 -44.93 -36.00
N LEU A 4 -1.61 -45.08 -34.72
CA LEU A 4 -2.45 -44.67 -33.60
C LEU A 4 -2.33 -43.14 -33.50
N THR A 5 -3.31 -42.38 -34.01
CA THR A 5 -3.39 -40.94 -33.74
C THR A 5 -4.01 -40.75 -32.36
N GLY A 6 -3.16 -40.75 -31.33
CA GLY A 6 -3.54 -40.32 -29.99
C GLY A 6 -3.85 -38.84 -29.98
N ALA A 7 -5.11 -38.48 -29.77
CA ALA A 7 -5.50 -37.10 -29.46
C ALA A 7 -5.05 -36.78 -28.03
N LEU A 8 -3.95 -36.03 -27.92
CA LEU A 8 -3.48 -35.49 -26.64
C LEU A 8 -4.30 -34.22 -26.33
N THR A 9 -5.39 -34.36 -25.58
CA THR A 9 -6.10 -33.21 -25.01
C THR A 9 -5.27 -32.63 -23.87
N PHE A 10 -4.46 -31.61 -24.17
CA PHE A 10 -3.91 -30.74 -23.14
C PHE A 10 -5.06 -29.89 -22.57
N ILE A 11 -5.60 -30.33 -21.44
CA ILE A 11 -6.42 -29.47 -20.59
C ILE A 11 -5.45 -28.50 -19.92
N LEU A 12 -5.33 -27.30 -20.48
CA LEU A 12 -4.71 -26.17 -19.80
C LEU A 12 -5.60 -25.79 -18.63
N PHE A 13 -5.39 -26.41 -17.47
CA PHE A 13 -5.81 -25.82 -16.21
C PHE A 13 -4.95 -24.58 -15.97
N ALA A 14 -5.40 -23.44 -16.51
CA ALA A 14 -5.04 -22.14 -15.96
C ALA A 14 -5.72 -22.03 -14.59
N GLY A 15 -5.19 -22.75 -13.62
CA GLY A 15 -5.51 -22.54 -12.22
C GLY A 15 -4.97 -21.17 -11.85
N SER A 16 -5.83 -20.18 -11.80
CA SER A 16 -5.61 -18.98 -11.00
C SER A 16 -5.54 -19.44 -9.56
N PHE A 17 -4.39 -19.95 -9.12
CA PHE A 17 -4.08 -20.11 -7.70
C PHE A 17 -3.93 -18.70 -7.15
N GLY A 18 -5.07 -18.08 -6.88
CA GLY A 18 -5.12 -16.83 -6.16
C GLY A 18 -4.61 -17.07 -4.75
N ILE A 19 -3.75 -16.17 -4.31
CA ILE A 19 -3.17 -16.07 -2.96
C ILE A 19 -4.21 -16.30 -1.85
N GLU A 20 -5.45 -15.89 -2.12
CA GLU A 20 -6.56 -15.95 -1.17
C GLU A 20 -6.88 -17.37 -0.65
N ASN A 21 -6.46 -18.45 -1.32
CA ASN A 21 -6.78 -19.80 -0.86
C ASN A 21 -5.83 -20.35 0.22
N ASN A 22 -4.67 -19.73 0.43
CA ASN A 22 -3.62 -20.22 1.33
C ASN A 22 -3.63 -19.54 2.72
N PHE A 23 -4.38 -18.45 2.88
CA PHE A 23 -4.36 -17.63 4.09
C PHE A 23 -5.75 -17.39 4.67
N ASP A 24 -5.87 -17.50 5.99
CA ASP A 24 -7.05 -17.07 6.73
C ASP A 24 -7.00 -15.54 6.98
N LYS A 25 -8.15 -14.86 6.82
CA LYS A 25 -8.28 -13.40 6.97
C LYS A 25 -8.91 -13.03 8.31
N TYR A 26 -8.34 -12.04 8.98
CA TYR A 26 -8.80 -11.53 10.28
C TYR A 26 -9.08 -10.03 10.21
N TYR A 27 -10.33 -9.63 10.38
CA TYR A 27 -10.79 -8.24 10.26
C TYR A 27 -10.74 -7.54 11.61
N LEU A 28 -9.58 -6.95 11.96
CA LEU A 28 -9.34 -6.46 13.31
C LEU A 28 -10.09 -5.16 13.65
N ASN A 29 -10.61 -4.44 12.66
CA ASN A 29 -11.42 -3.24 12.88
C ASN A 29 -12.89 -3.56 13.25
N ASN A 30 -13.35 -4.80 13.09
CA ASN A 30 -14.73 -5.18 13.42
C ASN A 30 -14.99 -5.01 14.91
N GLY A 31 -16.01 -4.21 15.25
CA GLY A 31 -16.36 -3.92 16.64
C GLY A 31 -15.40 -2.97 17.39
N SER A 32 -14.33 -2.49 16.74
CA SER A 32 -13.42 -1.53 17.34
C SER A 32 -13.95 -0.09 17.26
N ASP A 33 -13.82 0.67 18.35
CA ASP A 33 -14.13 2.10 18.40
C ASP A 33 -13.08 2.98 17.70
N VAL A 34 -11.84 2.47 17.60
CA VAL A 34 -10.73 3.10 16.89
C VAL A 34 -10.45 2.29 15.64
N LYS A 35 -10.42 2.94 14.48
CA LYS A 35 -10.22 2.27 13.19
C LYS A 35 -8.78 2.41 12.76
N THR A 36 -8.09 1.28 12.62
CA THR A 36 -6.70 1.25 12.20
C THR A 36 -6.62 1.20 10.69
N ILE A 37 -5.70 1.96 10.11
CA ILE A 37 -5.29 1.84 8.71
C ILE A 37 -3.83 1.43 8.71
N THR A 38 -3.54 0.28 8.09
CA THR A 38 -2.19 -0.24 7.93
C THR A 38 -1.50 0.43 6.75
N ILE A 39 -0.28 0.93 6.97
CA ILE A 39 0.52 1.59 5.96
C ILE A 39 1.89 0.93 5.91
N ALA A 40 2.29 0.47 4.72
CA ALA A 40 3.67 0.07 4.46
C ALA A 40 4.37 1.08 3.58
N PHE A 41 5.69 1.18 3.72
CA PHE A 41 6.53 2.09 2.95
C PHE A 41 7.51 1.32 2.08
N ALA A 42 7.58 1.67 0.80
CA ALA A 42 8.54 1.09 -0.14
C ALA A 42 9.42 2.20 -0.73
N LEU A 43 10.73 2.12 -0.49
CA LEU A 43 11.68 3.15 -0.87
C LEU A 43 12.26 2.86 -2.27
N ALA A 44 11.88 3.65 -3.27
CA ALA A 44 12.34 3.51 -4.64
C ALA A 44 13.56 4.39 -4.94
N GLY A 45 14.68 3.77 -5.33
CA GLY A 45 15.97 4.45 -5.55
C GLY A 45 16.78 4.72 -4.29
N PHE A 46 16.48 4.01 -3.20
CA PHE A 46 17.20 4.09 -1.91
C PHE A 46 18.01 2.82 -1.65
N GLN A 47 18.92 2.87 -0.67
CA GLN A 47 19.73 1.74 -0.26
C GLN A 47 19.03 0.95 0.86
N GLN A 48 19.44 -0.30 1.08
CA GLN A 48 18.90 -1.14 2.15
C GLN A 48 19.00 -0.50 3.54
N LYS A 49 20.08 0.23 3.81
CA LYS A 49 20.28 0.94 5.09
C LYS A 49 19.25 2.06 5.34
N ASP A 50 18.60 2.56 4.29
CA ASP A 50 17.58 3.60 4.38
C ASP A 50 16.20 2.98 4.68
N ALA A 51 16.01 1.68 4.41
CA ALA A 51 14.76 0.97 4.64
C ALA A 51 14.61 0.50 6.10
N THR A 52 14.68 1.45 7.03
CA THR A 52 14.44 1.26 8.47
C THR A 52 13.86 2.53 9.07
N PHE A 53 13.01 2.40 10.08
CA PHE A 53 12.44 3.56 10.79
C PHE A 53 13.49 4.40 11.53
N SER A 54 14.68 3.84 11.78
CA SER A 54 15.81 4.58 12.36
C SER A 54 16.63 5.40 11.36
N SER A 55 16.31 5.34 10.05
CA SER A 55 16.97 6.14 9.02
C SER A 55 16.36 7.54 8.93
N ASN A 56 16.98 8.46 8.20
CA ASN A 56 16.44 9.81 7.98
C ASN A 56 15.02 9.78 7.38
N VAL A 57 14.81 8.98 6.33
CA VAL A 57 13.48 8.85 5.68
C VAL A 57 12.49 8.13 6.60
N GLY A 58 12.97 7.16 7.39
CA GLY A 58 12.16 6.46 8.39
C GLY A 58 11.65 7.39 9.49
N GLN A 59 12.55 8.18 10.08
CA GLN A 59 12.23 9.18 11.10
C GLN A 59 11.30 10.26 10.55
N TRP A 60 11.55 10.77 9.34
CA TRP A 60 10.70 11.74 8.68
C TRP A 60 9.22 11.29 8.56
N ILE A 61 8.99 10.02 8.23
CA ILE A 61 7.63 9.44 8.15
C ILE A 61 7.02 9.24 9.54
N ASP A 62 7.83 8.80 10.50
CA ASP A 62 7.41 8.55 11.88
C ASP A 62 7.02 9.85 12.58
N ASP A 63 7.82 10.90 12.44
CA ASP A 63 7.54 12.23 12.98
C ASP A 63 6.26 12.84 12.40
N ALA A 64 5.92 12.51 11.14
CA ALA A 64 4.69 12.98 10.50
C ALA A 64 3.43 12.21 10.93
N LYS A 65 3.57 11.06 11.59
CA LYS A 65 2.49 10.08 11.82
C LYS A 65 1.36 10.64 12.67
N ASP A 66 1.69 11.14 13.86
CA ASP A 66 0.72 11.52 14.88
C ASP A 66 -0.18 12.67 14.39
N GLN A 67 0.43 13.67 13.74
CA GLN A 67 -0.32 14.75 13.12
C GLN A 67 -1.16 14.26 11.94
N ALA A 68 -0.63 13.39 11.08
CA ALA A 68 -1.36 12.91 9.90
C ALA A 68 -2.62 12.13 10.29
N GLN A 69 -2.52 11.24 11.29
CA GLN A 69 -3.67 10.46 11.78
C GLN A 69 -4.68 11.32 12.52
N LEU A 70 -4.23 12.34 13.25
CA LEU A 70 -5.13 13.30 13.92
C LEU A 70 -5.94 14.09 12.89
N GLU A 71 -5.26 14.70 11.91
CA GLU A 71 -5.93 15.45 10.85
C GLU A 71 -6.90 14.58 10.04
N LEU A 72 -6.52 13.32 9.77
CA LEU A 72 -7.40 12.39 9.05
C LEU A 72 -8.64 12.05 9.90
N SER A 73 -8.44 11.82 11.20
CA SER A 73 -9.52 11.54 12.14
C SER A 73 -10.52 12.69 12.20
N GLU A 74 -10.04 13.92 12.24
CA GLU A 74 -10.87 15.13 12.24
C GLU A 74 -11.66 15.29 10.93
N LYS A 75 -11.01 15.12 9.78
CA LYS A 75 -11.66 15.19 8.45
C LYS A 75 -12.78 14.17 8.30
N LEU A 76 -12.60 12.98 8.86
CA LEU A 76 -13.57 11.88 8.77
C LEU A 76 -14.59 11.89 9.91
N GLY A 77 -14.33 12.57 11.03
CA GLY A 77 -15.14 12.46 12.24
C GLY A 77 -15.13 11.04 12.84
N VAL A 78 -14.06 10.27 12.63
CA VAL A 78 -13.85 8.91 13.15
C VAL A 78 -12.47 8.85 13.76
N LYS A 79 -12.31 8.15 14.90
CA LYS A 79 -11.00 7.94 15.49
C LYS A 79 -10.19 6.99 14.61
N ILE A 80 -9.20 7.52 13.92
CA ILE A 80 -8.27 6.76 13.08
C ILE A 80 -6.91 6.64 13.77
N THR A 81 -6.26 5.50 13.59
CA THR A 81 -4.86 5.32 13.95
C THR A 81 -4.11 4.74 12.76
N PHE A 82 -2.91 5.25 12.50
CA PHE A 82 -2.02 4.64 11.53
C PHE A 82 -1.16 3.57 12.20
N GLU A 83 -1.15 2.38 11.61
CA GLU A 83 -0.18 1.36 11.96
C GLU A 83 0.81 1.22 10.82
N TYR A 84 2.04 1.66 11.07
CA TYR A 84 3.13 1.48 10.12
C TYR A 84 3.62 0.05 10.24
N THR A 85 3.34 -0.76 9.22
CA THR A 85 3.69 -2.18 9.26
C THR A 85 5.18 -2.34 9.04
N HIS A 86 5.69 -1.84 7.91
CA HIS A 86 7.08 -2.03 7.52
C HIS A 86 7.58 -0.91 6.61
N ILE A 87 8.90 -0.78 6.55
CA ILE A 87 9.63 0.01 5.56
C ILE A 87 10.60 -0.93 4.84
N ILE A 88 10.50 -1.00 3.52
CA ILE A 88 11.28 -1.90 2.67
C ILE A 88 11.93 -1.13 1.53
N VAL A 89 12.97 -1.69 0.93
CA VAL A 89 13.42 -1.24 -0.39
C VAL A 89 12.37 -1.68 -1.41
N ALA A 90 11.94 -0.76 -2.27
CA ALA A 90 10.99 -1.11 -3.32
C ALA A 90 11.63 -2.11 -4.30
N PRO A 91 10.85 -3.06 -4.86
CA PRO A 91 11.29 -3.90 -5.96
C PRO A 91 12.03 -3.11 -7.03
N GLU A 92 13.15 -3.66 -7.53
CA GLU A 92 14.02 -2.96 -8.47
C GLU A 92 13.25 -2.46 -9.72
N ALA A 93 12.25 -3.23 -10.15
CA ALA A 93 11.36 -2.87 -11.25
C ALA A 93 10.67 -1.51 -11.05
N ILE A 94 10.20 -1.19 -9.84
CA ILE A 94 9.57 0.11 -9.53
C ILE A 94 10.59 1.23 -9.64
N SER A 95 11.79 1.04 -9.08
CA SER A 95 12.86 2.03 -9.15
C SER A 95 13.30 2.30 -10.59
N LYS A 96 13.42 1.25 -11.41
CA LYS A 96 13.73 1.34 -12.85
C LYS A 96 12.63 2.06 -13.63
N GLU A 97 11.37 1.74 -13.38
CA GLU A 97 10.23 2.34 -14.07
C GLU A 97 10.12 3.84 -13.78
N ILE A 98 10.27 4.24 -12.51
CA ILE A 98 10.34 5.65 -12.11
C ILE A 98 11.47 6.34 -12.87
N SER A 99 12.69 5.80 -12.81
CA SER A 99 13.88 6.39 -13.44
C SER A 99 13.73 6.53 -14.96
N TYR A 100 13.20 5.50 -15.62
CA TYR A 100 12.99 5.47 -17.08
C TYR A 100 11.98 6.54 -17.54
N ARG A 101 10.98 6.82 -16.72
CA ARG A 101 9.89 7.75 -17.05
C ARG A 101 10.11 9.19 -16.63
N ILE A 102 11.25 9.51 -16.00
CA ILE A 102 11.59 10.90 -15.69
C ILE A 102 11.62 11.72 -16.98
N ARG A 103 10.85 12.80 -17.01
CA ARG A 103 10.86 13.84 -18.04
C ARG A 103 10.89 15.18 -17.31
N GLU A 104 11.86 16.02 -17.64
CA GLU A 104 12.02 17.35 -17.01
C GLU A 104 12.05 17.30 -15.46
N GLY A 105 12.66 16.26 -14.90
CA GLY A 105 12.77 16.09 -13.44
C GLY A 105 11.49 15.59 -12.74
N GLN A 106 10.45 15.25 -13.50
CA GLN A 106 9.18 14.77 -12.96
C GLN A 106 8.73 13.45 -13.61
N VAL A 107 7.82 12.74 -12.95
CA VAL A 107 7.27 11.48 -13.44
C VAL A 107 5.75 11.55 -13.48
N HIS A 108 5.13 10.94 -14.50
CA HIS A 108 3.68 10.89 -14.63
C HIS A 108 3.09 10.02 -13.51
N ALA A 109 2.38 10.64 -12.56
CA ALA A 109 1.91 9.97 -11.35
C ALA A 109 0.98 8.77 -11.63
N PRO A 110 -0.08 8.89 -12.45
CA PRO A 110 -0.99 7.77 -12.69
C PRO A 110 -0.30 6.52 -13.25
N THR A 111 0.68 6.69 -14.13
CA THR A 111 1.41 5.56 -14.72
C THR A 111 2.19 4.80 -13.66
N ILE A 112 2.87 5.50 -12.75
CA ILE A 112 3.62 4.86 -11.66
C ILE A 112 2.68 4.21 -10.65
N LEU A 113 1.57 4.87 -10.29
CA LEU A 113 0.58 4.31 -9.38
C LEU A 113 -0.05 3.01 -9.92
N GLN A 114 -0.36 2.95 -11.22
CA GLN A 114 -0.79 1.72 -11.89
C GLN A 114 0.29 0.65 -11.84
N PHE A 115 1.53 0.99 -12.19
CA PHE A 115 2.65 0.04 -12.17
C PHE A 115 2.91 -0.56 -10.77
N ILE A 116 2.83 0.26 -9.72
CA ILE A 116 2.94 -0.20 -8.32
C ILE A 116 1.81 -1.20 -8.01
N LYS A 117 0.56 -0.85 -8.38
CA LYS A 117 -0.60 -1.71 -8.14
C LYS A 117 -0.47 -3.07 -8.83
N ASP A 118 0.05 -3.08 -10.05
CA ASP A 118 0.29 -4.31 -10.82
C ASP A 118 1.44 -5.13 -10.22
N THR A 119 2.51 -4.48 -9.76
CA THR A 119 3.67 -5.13 -9.13
C THR A 119 3.28 -5.90 -7.88
N TYR A 120 2.41 -5.31 -7.05
CA TYR A 120 1.92 -5.91 -5.80
C TYR A 120 0.58 -6.62 -5.95
N ARG A 121 0.13 -6.91 -7.18
CA ARG A 121 -1.17 -7.55 -7.42
C ARG A 121 -1.29 -8.89 -6.70
N ASN A 122 -0.20 -9.65 -6.72
CA ASN A 122 -0.06 -10.98 -6.14
C ASN A 122 0.76 -10.91 -4.84
N SER A 123 0.34 -10.05 -3.91
CA SER A 123 0.89 -9.98 -2.56
C SER A 123 -0.26 -9.97 -1.55
N LEU A 124 0.01 -10.37 -0.32
CA LEU A 124 -0.76 -9.88 0.81
C LEU A 124 -0.38 -8.41 1.02
N LYS A 125 -1.36 -7.52 1.14
CA LYS A 125 -1.14 -6.08 1.00
C LYS A 125 -1.63 -5.31 2.22
N PRO A 126 -0.92 -4.24 2.63
CA PRO A 126 -1.47 -3.29 3.60
C PRO A 126 -2.68 -2.56 2.98
N ASP A 127 -3.40 -1.81 3.81
CA ASP A 127 -4.49 -0.94 3.33
C ASP A 127 -3.94 0.15 2.39
N VAL A 128 -2.77 0.70 2.74
CA VAL A 128 -2.04 1.70 1.95
C VAL A 128 -0.60 1.24 1.75
N LEU A 129 -0.13 1.29 0.49
CA LEU A 129 1.28 1.15 0.17
C LEU A 129 1.83 2.51 -0.28
N CYS A 130 2.67 3.12 0.55
CA CYS A 130 3.29 4.41 0.24
C CYS A 130 4.68 4.19 -0.37
N VAL A 131 4.83 4.50 -1.66
CA VAL A 131 6.11 4.44 -2.36
C VAL A 131 6.79 5.80 -2.28
N ILE A 132 7.98 5.83 -1.68
CA ILE A 132 8.77 7.05 -1.51
C ILE A 132 9.89 7.08 -2.54
N THR A 133 10.04 8.20 -3.23
CA THR A 133 11.10 8.42 -4.23
C THR A 133 11.68 9.84 -4.11
N ARG A 134 12.75 10.14 -4.84
CA ARG A 134 13.31 11.51 -4.95
C ARG A 134 12.66 12.34 -6.04
N SER A 135 11.87 11.72 -6.92
CA SER A 135 11.22 12.40 -8.05
C SER A 135 9.99 13.19 -7.62
N LYS A 136 9.74 14.31 -8.31
CA LYS A 136 8.45 15.02 -8.29
C LYS A 136 7.51 14.42 -9.34
N PHE A 137 6.24 14.79 -9.29
CA PHE A 137 5.20 14.19 -10.13
C PHE A 137 4.37 15.22 -10.89
N TYR A 138 3.76 14.76 -11.98
CA TYR A 138 2.77 15.52 -12.73
C TYR A 138 1.55 14.67 -13.10
N TYR A 139 0.42 15.37 -13.30
CA TYR A 139 -0.80 14.81 -13.89
C TYR A 139 -1.66 15.94 -14.47
N GLY A 140 -1.98 15.85 -15.77
CA GLY A 140 -2.70 16.93 -16.46
C GLY A 140 -1.94 18.25 -16.34
N HIS A 141 -2.58 19.26 -15.75
CA HIS A 141 -1.98 20.58 -15.51
C HIS A 141 -1.17 20.69 -14.21
N LEU A 142 -1.24 19.68 -13.33
CA LEU A 142 -0.50 19.65 -12.09
C LEU A 142 0.95 19.26 -12.39
N SER A 143 1.90 20.08 -11.95
CA SER A 143 3.35 19.84 -12.06
C SER A 143 4.03 20.04 -10.72
N ASN A 144 5.25 19.55 -10.56
CA ASN A 144 6.06 19.65 -9.34
C ASN A 144 5.34 19.12 -8.08
N GLN A 145 4.40 18.20 -8.25
CA GLN A 145 3.70 17.61 -7.12
C GLN A 145 4.66 16.70 -6.35
N ILE A 146 4.55 16.73 -5.03
CA ILE A 146 5.43 15.98 -4.11
C ILE A 146 4.69 14.84 -3.40
N GLY A 147 3.46 14.58 -3.84
CA GLY A 147 2.66 13.44 -3.44
C GLY A 147 1.48 13.24 -4.39
N PHE A 148 1.04 12.00 -4.57
CA PHE A 148 -0.10 11.68 -5.40
C PHE A 148 -0.83 10.41 -4.95
N SER A 149 -2.15 10.44 -5.00
CA SER A 149 -3.05 9.29 -4.86
C SER A 149 -4.12 9.40 -5.94
N LEU A 150 -4.56 8.25 -6.47
CA LEU A 150 -5.51 8.19 -7.58
C LEU A 150 -6.71 7.27 -7.29
N TYR A 151 -6.49 6.20 -6.51
CA TYR A 151 -7.49 5.18 -6.28
C TYR A 151 -8.31 5.49 -5.03
N THR A 152 -9.63 5.37 -5.15
CA THR A 152 -10.60 5.60 -4.07
C THR A 152 -11.05 4.29 -3.42
N THR A 153 -10.20 3.27 -3.38
CA THR A 153 -10.58 1.89 -2.96
C THR A 153 -10.11 1.54 -1.55
N LEU A 154 -9.82 2.53 -0.70
CA LEU A 154 -9.33 2.27 0.66
C LEU A 154 -10.30 1.37 1.43
N CYS A 155 -9.76 0.34 2.10
CA CYS A 155 -10.49 -0.74 2.79
C CYS A 155 -11.23 -1.75 1.88
N GLU A 156 -11.06 -1.67 0.56
CA GLU A 156 -11.53 -2.69 -0.41
C GLU A 156 -10.39 -3.37 -1.15
N ASP A 157 -9.38 -2.60 -1.51
CA ASP A 157 -8.12 -3.05 -2.10
C ASP A 157 -7.00 -2.10 -1.66
N MET A 158 -5.75 -2.56 -1.76
CA MET A 158 -4.60 -1.73 -1.42
C MET A 158 -4.58 -0.48 -2.30
N VAL A 159 -4.38 0.67 -1.66
CA VAL A 159 -4.22 1.95 -2.34
C VAL A 159 -2.74 2.32 -2.40
N PRO A 160 -2.15 2.39 -3.61
CA PRO A 160 -0.82 2.96 -3.75
C PRO A 160 -0.88 4.48 -3.59
N ILE A 161 0.06 5.01 -2.83
CA ILE A 161 0.36 6.44 -2.71
C ILE A 161 1.82 6.63 -3.08
N ILE A 162 2.15 7.72 -3.75
CA ILE A 162 3.54 8.11 -4.00
C ILE A 162 3.86 9.40 -3.26
N LEU A 163 5.06 9.48 -2.66
CA LEU A 163 5.57 10.66 -1.97
C LEU A 163 7.00 10.96 -2.39
N THR A 164 7.35 12.25 -2.41
CA THR A 164 8.72 12.71 -2.64
C THR A 164 9.43 12.93 -1.31
N PHE A 165 10.63 12.39 -1.18
CA PHE A 165 11.58 12.68 -0.10
C PHE A 165 12.88 13.22 -0.71
N ASN A 166 13.19 14.48 -0.40
CA ASN A 166 14.41 15.17 -0.81
C ASN A 166 14.73 16.30 0.17
N SER A 167 15.87 16.99 -0.03
CA SER A 167 16.34 18.06 0.85
C SER A 167 15.43 19.29 0.93
N GLU A 168 14.46 19.45 0.02
CA GLU A 168 13.47 20.53 0.09
C GLU A 168 12.29 20.20 1.02
N ILE A 169 12.08 18.91 1.33
CA ILE A 169 10.89 18.38 1.98
C ILE A 169 11.21 17.77 3.35
N GLU A 170 12.42 17.24 3.53
CA GLU A 170 12.78 16.46 4.72
C GLU A 170 12.63 17.23 6.05
N ASP A 171 12.76 18.56 6.03
CA ASP A 171 12.63 19.41 7.21
C ASP A 171 11.18 19.89 7.50
N ASP A 172 10.23 19.69 6.58
CA ASP A 172 8.83 20.13 6.75
C ASP A 172 7.91 18.95 7.08
N VAL A 173 8.11 18.43 8.31
CA VAL A 173 7.30 17.35 8.88
C VAL A 173 5.81 17.72 8.94
N PRO A 174 5.39 18.92 9.38
CA PRO A 174 3.97 19.28 9.41
C PRO A 174 3.32 19.27 8.03
N ALA A 175 3.96 19.82 7.00
CA ALA A 175 3.40 19.76 5.64
C ALA A 175 3.36 18.33 5.09
N THR A 176 4.32 17.49 5.48
CA THR A 176 4.31 16.06 5.16
C THR A 176 3.13 15.35 5.82
N ALA A 177 2.86 15.63 7.09
CA ALA A 177 1.74 15.07 7.83
C ALA A 177 0.39 15.44 7.19
N THR A 178 0.18 16.72 6.89
CA THR A 178 -1.02 17.20 6.20
C THR A 178 -1.16 16.56 4.81
N ARG A 179 -0.05 16.38 4.09
CA ARG A 179 -0.05 15.73 2.77
C ARG A 179 -0.44 14.25 2.87
N LEU A 180 0.16 13.49 3.77
CA LEU A 180 -0.18 12.08 3.97
C LEU A 180 -1.65 11.93 4.36
N SER A 181 -2.13 12.75 5.30
CA SER A 181 -3.54 12.80 5.70
C SER A 181 -4.47 13.03 4.50
N ASN A 182 -4.17 14.04 3.68
CA ASN A 182 -4.97 14.37 2.49
C ASN A 182 -4.95 13.25 1.44
N LEU A 183 -3.80 12.63 1.20
CA LEU A 183 -3.68 11.56 0.20
C LEU A 183 -4.46 10.31 0.61
N VAL A 184 -4.43 9.94 1.89
CA VAL A 184 -5.24 8.84 2.44
C VAL A 184 -6.72 9.21 2.43
N PHE A 185 -7.09 10.43 2.81
CA PHE A 185 -8.48 10.91 2.74
C PHE A 185 -9.04 10.83 1.31
N ASN A 186 -8.27 11.28 0.32
CA ASN A 186 -8.65 11.20 -1.10
C ASN A 186 -8.78 9.77 -1.63
N SER A 187 -8.30 8.79 -0.87
CA SER A 187 -8.39 7.37 -1.22
C SER A 187 -9.66 6.69 -0.71
N VAL A 188 -10.49 7.41 0.05
CA VAL A 188 -11.81 6.94 0.52
C VAL A 188 -12.82 7.00 -0.63
N ASP A 189 -13.60 5.95 -0.83
CA ASP A 189 -14.78 5.99 -1.69
C ASP A 189 -15.84 6.87 -1.03
N GLU A 190 -16.00 8.09 -1.54
CA GLU A 190 -16.90 9.08 -0.96
C GLU A 190 -18.36 8.61 -0.95
N GLN A 191 -18.81 7.91 -1.99
CA GLN A 191 -20.20 7.45 -2.08
C GLN A 191 -20.47 6.36 -1.04
N LYS A 192 -19.58 5.36 -0.97
CA LYS A 192 -19.69 4.28 -0.01
C LYS A 192 -19.55 4.80 1.43
N TRP A 193 -18.58 5.67 1.68
CA TRP A 193 -18.38 6.33 2.97
C TRP A 193 -19.65 7.04 3.45
N LYS A 194 -20.25 7.88 2.61
CA LYS A 194 -21.48 8.62 2.95
C LYS A 194 -22.68 7.72 3.19
N SER A 195 -22.76 6.59 2.47
CA SER A 195 -23.87 5.63 2.59
C SER A 195 -23.73 4.65 3.76
N THR A 196 -22.53 4.49 4.32
CA THR A 196 -22.26 3.53 5.41
C THR A 196 -22.74 4.07 6.76
N ASN A 197 -23.45 3.25 7.54
CA ASN A 197 -23.97 3.62 8.86
C ASN A 197 -23.70 2.54 9.93
N PRO A 198 -23.17 2.91 11.12
CA PRO A 198 -22.42 4.14 11.38
C PRO A 198 -21.27 4.31 10.38
N ARG A 199 -20.91 5.55 10.06
CA ARG A 199 -19.86 5.85 9.08
C ARG A 199 -18.56 5.10 9.37
N SER A 200 -18.18 4.97 10.64
CA SER A 200 -16.98 4.22 11.08
C SER A 200 -16.91 2.78 10.56
N ASN A 201 -18.04 2.14 10.21
CA ASN A 201 -18.06 0.80 9.63
C ASN A 201 -17.42 0.73 8.24
N TYR A 202 -17.23 1.85 7.55
CA TYR A 202 -16.49 1.88 6.28
C TYR A 202 -15.10 1.26 6.45
N PHE A 203 -14.46 1.54 7.58
CA PHE A 203 -13.10 1.09 7.88
C PHE A 203 -13.03 -0.37 8.38
N ASN A 204 -14.15 -1.09 8.48
CA ASN A 204 -14.14 -2.50 8.87
C ASN A 204 -13.42 -3.39 7.84
N GLY A 205 -13.34 -2.95 6.58
CA GLY A 205 -12.54 -3.62 5.55
C GLY A 205 -11.04 -3.31 5.61
N CYS A 206 -10.61 -2.41 6.50
CA CYS A 206 -9.20 -2.13 6.74
C CYS A 206 -8.63 -2.99 7.88
N ASN A 207 -7.30 -2.97 8.04
CA ASN A 207 -6.57 -3.73 9.06
C ASN A 207 -6.87 -5.23 9.02
N ILE A 208 -6.87 -5.79 7.81
CA ILE A 208 -7.00 -7.23 7.59
C ILE A 208 -5.63 -7.86 7.85
N ARG A 209 -5.61 -8.84 8.76
CA ARG A 209 -4.42 -9.67 9.01
C ARG A 209 -4.56 -11.04 8.43
N HIS A 210 -3.42 -11.66 8.20
CA HIS A 210 -3.32 -12.94 7.52
C HIS A 210 -2.50 -13.92 8.36
N ARG A 211 -2.95 -15.17 8.40
CA ARG A 211 -2.17 -16.32 8.86
C ARG A 211 -2.26 -17.44 7.85
N SER A 212 -1.35 -18.41 7.96
CA SER A 212 -1.46 -19.64 7.19
C SER A 212 -2.80 -20.31 7.47
N LYS A 213 -3.42 -20.86 6.44
CA LYS A 213 -4.72 -21.52 6.57
C LYS A 213 -4.68 -22.67 7.58
N GLY A 214 -5.61 -22.67 8.53
CA GLY A 214 -5.70 -23.68 9.57
C GLY A 214 -4.70 -23.51 10.71
N ASP A 215 -3.94 -22.41 10.73
CA ASP A 215 -3.15 -22.03 11.89
C ASP A 215 -4.07 -21.76 13.09
N GLN A 216 -3.80 -22.46 14.19
CA GLN A 216 -4.56 -22.34 15.43
C GLN A 216 -3.90 -21.42 16.44
N ASP A 217 -2.68 -20.94 16.17
CA ASP A 217 -2.02 -19.97 17.04
C ASP A 217 -2.86 -18.69 17.08
N ARG A 218 -3.16 -18.24 18.30
CA ARG A 218 -3.92 -17.01 18.56
C ARG A 218 -3.02 -15.83 18.87
N ASN A 219 -1.72 -16.03 18.99
CA ASN A 219 -0.76 -14.98 19.29
C ASN A 219 -0.76 -13.91 18.19
N PRO A 220 -1.09 -12.64 18.49
CA PRO A 220 -1.10 -11.58 17.48
C PRO A 220 0.25 -11.37 16.78
N ASP A 221 1.36 -11.83 17.37
CA ASP A 221 2.69 -11.72 16.75
C ASP A 221 2.92 -12.70 15.58
N THR A 222 1.98 -13.63 15.33
CA THR A 222 2.10 -14.60 14.23
C THR A 222 1.44 -14.14 12.93
N TYR A 223 0.88 -12.94 12.87
CA TYR A 223 0.35 -12.41 11.62
C TYR A 223 1.49 -12.09 10.64
N TYR A 224 1.25 -12.34 9.35
CA TYR A 224 2.17 -11.89 8.32
C TYR A 224 2.28 -10.37 8.30
N VAL A 225 3.52 -9.91 8.21
CA VAL A 225 3.87 -8.52 7.98
C VAL A 225 3.63 -8.18 6.52
N LEU A 226 2.98 -7.04 6.24
CA LEU A 226 2.58 -6.65 4.89
C LEU A 226 3.44 -5.47 4.36
N PRO A 227 3.76 -5.43 3.05
CA PRO A 227 3.39 -6.41 2.02
C PRO A 227 4.20 -7.70 2.13
N PHE A 228 3.57 -8.84 1.80
CA PHE A 228 4.20 -10.17 1.78
C PHE A 228 3.95 -10.84 0.43
N HIS A 229 5.01 -11.31 -0.23
CA HIS A 229 4.90 -12.03 -1.50
C HIS A 229 4.92 -13.55 -1.28
N GLU A 230 4.06 -14.30 -1.98
CA GLU A 230 3.97 -15.76 -1.82
C GLU A 230 5.21 -16.53 -2.28
N ASP A 231 6.04 -15.96 -3.16
CA ASP A 231 7.30 -16.59 -3.57
C ASP A 231 8.29 -16.72 -2.40
N GLU A 232 8.12 -15.93 -1.33
CA GLU A 232 8.82 -16.10 -0.06
C GLU A 232 8.35 -17.34 0.74
N TYR A 233 7.22 -17.95 0.39
CA TYR A 233 6.69 -19.16 1.06
C TYR A 233 7.30 -20.47 0.53
N TYR A 234 7.76 -20.49 -0.73
CA TYR A 234 8.26 -21.69 -1.41
C TYR A 234 9.78 -21.68 -1.65
N GLY A 235 10.52 -20.86 -0.90
CA GLY A 235 11.98 -20.87 -0.86
C GLY A 235 12.56 -22.10 -0.18
#